data_AF-A0A450X1G0-F1
#
_entry.id   AF-A0A450X1G0-F1
#
_cell.length_a   1.000
_cell.length_b   1.000
_cell.length_c   1.000
_cell.angle_alpha   90.00
_cell.angle_beta   90.00
_cell.angle_gamma   90.00
#
_symmetry.space_group_name_H-M   'P 1'
#
loop_
_entity.id
_entity.type
_entity.pdbx_description
1 polymer ?
#
loop_
_entity_poly.entity_id
_entity_poly.type
_entity_poly.pdbx_seq_one_letter_code
_entity_poly.pdbx_strand_id
1 'polypeptide(L)'
;MHILDIDEKDYPKRYRAIIRLPHRATTEPRVKETMDAEDEILEGLQDLERGIATKDKAIEGKNKTIEEKNRAMGEKDRALEESRRIIEELRRKIAK
;
A
#
# COMPACT_ATOMS: atom_id res chain seq x y z
N MET A 1 15.45 5.78 19.53
CA MET A 1 16.90 6.00 19.69
C MET A 1 17.72 4.73 19.46
N HIS A 2 18.08 4.47 18.20
CA HIS A 2 19.09 3.47 17.85
C HIS A 2 20.48 4.11 17.92
N ILE A 3 21.10 4.09 19.11
CA ILE A 3 22.50 4.52 19.24
C ILE A 3 23.36 3.41 18.65
N LEU A 4 24.02 3.72 17.54
CA LEU A 4 25.04 2.83 16.99
C LEU A 4 26.28 2.95 17.88
N ASP A 5 26.48 1.97 18.76
CA ASP A 5 27.63 1.91 19.66
C ASP A 5 28.84 1.40 18.86
N ILE A 6 29.70 2.32 18.45
CA ILE A 6 30.87 2.03 17.61
C ILE A 6 32.13 2.42 18.37
N ASP A 7 33.03 1.46 18.61
CA ASP A 7 34.35 1.76 19.18
C ASP A 7 35.27 2.34 18.09
N GLU A 8 35.71 3.59 18.29
CA GLU A 8 36.64 4.29 17.40
C GLU A 8 37.94 3.49 17.16
N LYS A 9 38.34 2.63 18.11
CA LYS A 9 39.57 1.83 18.05
C LYS A 9 39.50 0.73 17.00
N ASP A 10 38.32 0.19 16.74
CA ASP A 10 38.10 -0.91 15.79
C ASP A 10 38.22 -0.46 14.33
N TYR A 11 38.26 0.86 14.09
CA TYR A 11 38.30 1.42 12.75
C TYR A 11 39.65 2.07 12.40
N PRO A 12 40.11 1.92 11.14
CA PRO A 12 41.32 2.58 10.64
C PRO A 12 41.30 4.10 10.86
N LYS A 13 42.46 4.69 11.17
CA LYS A 13 42.62 6.13 11.53
C LYS A 13 41.92 7.10 10.56
N ARG A 14 41.90 6.77 9.27
CA ARG A 14 41.26 7.56 8.21
C ARG A 14 39.74 7.73 8.39
N TYR A 15 39.07 6.79 9.04
CA TYR A 15 37.61 6.83 9.26
C TYR A 15 37.22 7.32 10.66
N ARG A 16 38.17 7.40 11.60
CA ARG A 16 37.90 7.88 12.97
C ARG A 16 37.32 9.29 13.01
N ALA A 17 37.76 10.17 12.10
CA ALA A 17 37.20 11.51 11.97
C ALA A 17 35.69 11.51 11.65
N ILE A 18 35.24 10.55 10.85
CA ILE A 18 33.83 10.39 10.47
C ILE A 18 33.04 9.79 11.63
N ILE A 19 33.59 8.82 12.36
CA ILE A 19 32.93 8.19 13.52
C ILE A 19 32.74 9.17 14.69
N ARG A 20 33.62 10.16 14.83
CA ARG A 20 33.48 11.22 15.83
C ARG A 20 32.32 12.17 15.56
N LEU A 21 31.84 12.28 14.32
CA LEU A 21 30.74 13.19 13.98
C LEU A 21 29.41 12.73 14.60
N PRO A 22 28.97 11.46 14.43
CA PRO A 22 27.84 10.90 15.16
C PRO A 22 28.01 10.99 16.68
N HIS A 23 29.19 10.65 17.20
CA HIS A 23 29.47 10.70 18.64
C HIS A 23 29.37 12.12 19.22
N ARG A 24 29.78 13.14 18.44
CA ARG A 24 29.62 14.55 18.80
C ARG A 24 28.17 15.00 18.69
N ALA A 25 27.46 14.58 17.65
CA ALA A 25 26.02 14.84 17.47
C ALA A 25 25.17 14.25 18.61
N THR A 26 25.51 13.05 19.11
CA THR A 26 24.84 12.45 20.28
C THR A 26 25.15 13.15 21.60
N THR A 27 26.20 13.98 21.65
CA THR A 27 26.62 14.72 22.86
C THR A 27 25.93 16.09 22.95
N GLU A 28 25.46 16.64 21.82
CA GLU A 28 24.74 17.92 21.79
C GLU A 28 23.25 17.74 22.11
N PRO A 29 22.73 18.31 23.22
CA PRO A 29 21.35 18.04 23.68
C PRO A 29 20.28 18.38 22.64
N ARG A 30 20.47 19.51 21.94
CA ARG A 30 19.55 19.95 20.88
C ARG A 30 19.50 18.98 19.71
N VAL A 31 20.64 18.46 19.29
CA VAL A 31 20.74 17.51 18.17
C VAL A 31 20.10 16.18 18.56
N LYS A 32 20.28 15.74 19.80
CA LYS A 32 19.62 14.56 20.34
C LYS A 32 18.09 14.71 20.36
N GLU A 33 17.58 15.83 20.87
CA GLU A 33 16.14 16.11 20.90
C GLU A 33 15.53 16.15 19.49
N THR A 34 16.22 16.76 18.52
CA THR A 34 15.76 16.77 17.13
C THR A 34 15.75 15.37 16.52
N MET A 35 16.77 14.54 16.80
CA MET A 35 16.82 13.17 16.30
C MET A 35 15.71 12.29 16.88
N ASP A 36 15.41 12.43 18.18
CA ASP A 36 14.32 11.67 18.81
C ASP A 36 12.96 12.07 18.22
N ALA A 37 12.74 13.37 17.94
CA ALA A 37 11.53 13.85 17.27
C ALA A 37 11.45 13.40 15.80
N GLU A 38 12.58 13.38 15.08
CA GLU A 38 12.66 12.87 13.72
C GLU A 38 12.36 11.37 13.65
N ASP A 39 12.88 10.57 14.59
CA ASP A 39 12.58 9.14 14.71
C ASP A 39 11.06 8.90 14.86
N GLU A 40 10.39 9.66 15.75
CA GLU A 40 8.93 9.56 15.94
C GLU A 40 8.14 9.92 14.67
N ILE A 41 8.57 10.98 13.96
CA ILE A 41 7.95 11.37 12.69
C ILE A 41 8.17 10.29 11.63
N LEU A 42 9.37 9.73 11.53
CA LEU A 42 9.71 8.68 10.56
C LEU A 42 8.91 7.39 10.82
N GLU A 43 8.75 6.99 12.07
CA GLU A 43 7.91 5.84 12.45
C GLU A 43 6.44 6.10 12.05
N GLY A 44 5.91 7.29 12.36
CA GLY A 44 4.57 7.68 11.95
C GLY A 44 4.36 7.67 10.43
N LEU A 45 5.36 8.12 9.66
CA LEU A 45 5.32 8.07 8.20
C LEU A 45 5.34 6.63 7.66
N GLN A 46 6.16 5.74 8.24
CA GLN A 46 6.19 4.32 7.86
C GLN A 46 4.84 3.63 8.10
N ASP A 47 4.20 3.91 9.24
CA ASP A 47 2.87 3.38 9.54
C ASP A 47 1.81 3.88 8.56
N LEU A 48 1.87 5.16 8.18
CA LEU A 48 0.99 5.73 7.16
C LEU A 48 1.20 5.07 5.79
N GLU A 49 2.45 4.89 5.36
CA GLU A 49 2.77 4.21 4.09
C GLU A 49 2.24 2.78 4.07
N ARG A 50 2.46 2.02 5.15
CA ARG A 50 1.90 0.67 5.30
C ARG A 50 0.37 0.68 5.28
N GLY A 51 -0.24 1.68 5.92
CA GLY A 51 -1.68 1.90 5.89
C GLY A 51 -2.22 2.16 4.49
N ILE A 52 -1.55 3.01 3.71
CA ILE A 52 -1.88 3.29 2.30
C ILE A 52 -1.75 2.04 1.45
N ALA A 53 -0.62 1.32 1.54
CA ALA A 53 -0.41 0.09 0.77
C ALA A 53 -1.47 -0.98 1.06
N THR A 54 -1.96 -1.05 2.30
CA THR A 54 -3.05 -1.95 2.68
C THR A 54 -4.38 -1.53 2.06
N LYS A 55 -4.68 -0.22 2.05
CA LYS A 55 -5.88 0.32 1.41
C LYS A 55 -5.88 0.11 -0.09
N ASP A 56 -4.73 0.29 -0.75
CA ASP A 56 -4.59 0.09 -2.20
C ASP A 56 -4.88 -1.36 -2.59
N LYS A 57 -4.32 -2.33 -1.85
CA LYS A 57 -4.64 -3.76 -2.05
C LYS A 57 -6.13 -4.05 -1.86
N ALA A 58 -6.77 -3.43 -0.87
CA ALA A 58 -8.20 -3.60 -0.65
C ALA A 58 -9.04 -2.99 -1.79
N ILE A 59 -8.63 -1.85 -2.34
CA ILE A 59 -9.26 -1.21 -3.51
C ILE A 59 -9.11 -2.10 -4.74
N GLU A 60 -7.91 -2.64 -5.00
CA GLU A 60 -7.66 -3.55 -6.10
C GLU A 60 -8.57 -4.80 -6.03
N GLY A 61 -8.70 -5.40 -4.85
CA GLY A 61 -9.60 -6.53 -4.63
C GLY A 61 -11.08 -6.20 -4.88
N LYS A 62 -11.52 -5.01 -4.43
CA LYS A 62 -12.88 -4.52 -4.72
C LYS A 62 -13.11 -4.31 -6.21
N ASN A 63 -12.14 -3.75 -6.93
CA ASN A 63 -12.25 -3.53 -8.38
C ASN A 63 -12.39 -4.86 -9.14
N LYS A 64 -11.59 -5.88 -8.79
CA LYS A 64 -11.74 -7.24 -9.38
C LYS A 64 -13.14 -7.81 -9.13
N THR A 65 -13.65 -7.67 -7.92
CA THR A 65 -15.00 -8.13 -7.57
C THR A 65 -16.08 -7.40 -8.39
N ILE A 66 -15.92 -6.09 -8.62
CA ILE A 66 -16.85 -5.29 -9.43
C ILE A 66 -16.79 -5.74 -10.90
N GLU A 67 -15.60 -5.97 -11.45
CA GLU A 67 -15.45 -6.48 -12.82
C GLU A 67 -16.14 -7.83 -13.02
N GLU A 68 -15.97 -8.77 -12.08
CA GLU A 68 -16.64 -10.06 -12.12
C GLU A 68 -18.16 -9.92 -12.08
N LYS A 69 -18.69 -9.06 -11.20
CA LYS A 69 -20.13 -8.76 -11.13
C LYS A 69 -20.64 -8.15 -12.43
N ASN A 70 -19.91 -7.24 -13.04
CA ASN A 70 -20.29 -6.62 -14.31
C ASN A 70 -20.32 -7.65 -15.44
N ARG A 71 -19.36 -8.59 -15.50
CA ARG A 71 -19.38 -9.69 -16.47
C ARG A 71 -20.61 -10.58 -16.27
N ALA A 72 -20.88 -10.99 -15.03
CA ALA A 72 -22.04 -11.83 -14.71
C ALA A 72 -23.38 -11.14 -15.03
N MET A 73 -23.49 -9.82 -14.82
CA MET A 73 -24.66 -9.05 -15.25
C MET A 73 -24.80 -9.04 -16.77
N GLY A 74 -23.71 -8.78 -17.50
CA GLY A 74 -23.74 -8.81 -18.96
C GLY A 74 -24.15 -10.16 -19.55
N GLU A 75 -23.75 -11.27 -18.93
CA GLU A 75 -24.21 -12.61 -19.30
C GLU A 75 -25.71 -12.81 -19.05
N LYS A 76 -26.21 -12.34 -17.90
CA LYS A 76 -27.64 -12.38 -17.58
C LYS A 76 -28.48 -11.54 -18.56
N ASP A 77 -28.00 -10.37 -18.95
CA ASP A 77 -28.69 -9.52 -19.92
C ASP A 77 -28.81 -10.19 -21.28
N ARG A 78 -27.75 -10.86 -21.75
CA ARG A 78 -27.79 -11.65 -22.99
C ARG A 78 -28.77 -12.82 -22.90
N ALA A 79 -28.76 -13.56 -21.80
CA ALA A 79 -29.68 -14.68 -21.59
C ALA A 79 -31.16 -14.22 -21.53
N LEU A 80 -31.41 -13.05 -20.94
CA LEU A 80 -32.73 -12.42 -20.93
C LEU A 80 -33.17 -11.98 -22.34
N GLU A 81 -32.26 -11.41 -23.13
CA GLU A 81 -32.55 -11.03 -24.52
C GLU A 81 -32.89 -12.26 -25.38
N GLU A 82 -32.11 -13.34 -25.26
CA GLU A 82 -32.38 -14.60 -25.95
C GLU A 82 -33.74 -15.19 -25.54
N SER A 83 -34.03 -15.20 -24.24
CA SER A 83 -35.32 -15.65 -23.72
C SER A 83 -36.48 -14.82 -24.29
N ARG A 84 -36.32 -13.50 -24.38
CA ARG A 84 -37.34 -12.62 -24.99
C ARG A 84 -37.57 -12.96 -26.46
N ARG A 85 -36.50 -13.18 -27.25
CA ARG A 85 -36.61 -13.58 -28.65
C ARG A 85 -37.37 -14.90 -28.82
N ILE A 86 -37.04 -15.91 -28.00
CA ILE A 86 -37.73 -17.22 -28.02
C ILE A 86 -39.22 -17.05 -27.71
N ILE A 87 -39.55 -16.25 -26.69
CA ILE A 87 -40.96 -15.98 -26.32
C ILE A 87 -41.71 -15.28 -27.46
N GLU A 88 -41.10 -14.30 -28.13
CA GLU A 88 -41.70 -13.63 -29.27
C GLU A 88 -41.94 -14.59 -30.45
N GLU A 89 -40.99 -15.47 -30.75
CA GLU A 89 -41.16 -16.49 -31.79
C GLU A 89 -42.29 -17.47 -31.45
N LEU A 90 -42.35 -17.95 -30.21
CA LEU A 90 -43.43 -18.84 -29.76
C LEU A 90 -44.79 -18.16 -29.86
N ARG A 91 -44.89 -16.89 -29.45
CA ARG A 91 -46.12 -16.08 -29.59
C ARG A 91 -46.55 -15.96 -31.04
N ARG A 92 -45.61 -15.71 -31.97
CA ARG A 92 -45.91 -15.66 -33.41
C ARG A 92 -46.40 -17.00 -33.97
N LYS A 93 -45.85 -18.12 -33.49
CA LYS A 93 -46.28 -19.47 -33.90
C LYS A 93 -47.68 -19.84 -33.40
N ILE A 94 -48.04 -19.42 -32.18
CA ILE A 94 -49.37 -19.68 -31.60
C ILE A 94 -50.45 -18.79 -32.23
N ALA A 95 -50.09 -17.59 -32.69
CA ALA A 95 -51.00 -16.66 -33.33
C ALA A 95 -51.24 -16.95 -34.84
N LYS A 96 -50.58 -17.97 -35.40
CA LYS A 96 -50.76 -18.46 -36.77
C LYS A 96 -51.55 -19.76 -36.76
#